data_AF-A0AAU4KB31-F1
#
_entry.id   AF-A0AAU4KB31-F1
#
_cell.length_a   1.000
_cell.length_b   1.000
_cell.length_c   1.000
_cell.angle_alpha   90.00
_cell.angle_beta   90.00
_cell.angle_gamma   90.00
#
_symmetry.space_group_name_H-M   'P 1'
#
loop_
_entity.id
_entity.type
_entity.pdbx_description
1 polymer ?
#
loop_
_entity_poly.entity_id
_entity_poly.type
_entity_poly.pdbx_seq_one_letter_code
_entity_poly.pdbx_strand_id
1 'polypeptide(L)'
;MGQSDAMGRLWMTWSLEGVGSAGQNVADVEAACRALIGSVERSRRAFEVPEPWEELRESALILQEQILGPGREVLEQGRLWASTLKGVSILLVPRE
;
A
#
# COMPACT_ATOMS: atom_id res chain seq x y z
N MET A 1 -28.39 -2.25 -6.69
CA MET A 1 -27.00 -2.40 -7.16
C MET A 1 -26.63 -1.14 -7.91
N GLY A 2 -26.13 -0.13 -7.19
CA GLY A 2 -25.79 1.18 -7.74
C GLY A 2 -24.27 1.37 -7.71
N GLN A 3 -23.76 1.85 -8.83
CA GLN A 3 -22.37 2.23 -9.15
C GLN A 3 -21.53 2.73 -7.95
N SER A 4 -20.33 2.19 -7.83
CA SER A 4 -19.17 2.90 -7.27
C SER A 4 -17.98 2.66 -8.20
N ASP A 5 -18.17 3.07 -9.46
CA ASP A 5 -17.14 3.16 -10.50
C ASP A 5 -16.43 4.54 -10.46
N ALA A 6 -16.53 5.25 -9.32
CA ALA A 6 -16.09 6.63 -9.20
C ALA A 6 -14.64 6.79 -8.72
N MET A 7 -13.98 5.71 -8.29
CA MET A 7 -12.56 5.78 -7.97
C MET A 7 -11.76 5.42 -9.23
N GLY A 8 -11.23 6.44 -9.89
CA GLY A 8 -10.30 6.29 -11.00
C GLY A 8 -9.07 5.46 -10.58
N ARG A 9 -8.30 4.99 -11.57
CA ARG A 9 -7.09 4.20 -11.33
C ARG A 9 -6.16 4.94 -10.37
N LEU A 10 -5.44 4.23 -9.52
CA LEU A 10 -4.47 4.84 -8.61
C LEU A 10 -3.05 4.59 -9.12
N TRP A 11 -2.19 5.61 -9.00
CA TRP A 11 -0.75 5.41 -9.03
C TRP A 11 -0.27 5.16 -7.59
N MET A 12 0.33 4.00 -7.37
CA MET A 12 0.87 3.58 -6.09
C MET A 12 2.40 3.58 -6.15
N THR A 13 3.06 4.13 -5.14
CA THR A 13 4.49 3.89 -4.87
C THR A 13 4.68 3.44 -3.44
N TRP A 14 5.61 2.53 -3.20
CA TRP A 14 5.95 2.06 -1.85
C TRP A 14 7.44 1.83 -1.71
N SER A 15 7.90 1.85 -0.46
CA SER A 15 9.27 1.55 -0.06
C SER A 15 9.26 0.63 1.15
N LEU A 16 10.18 -0.34 1.15
CA LEU A 16 10.43 -1.28 2.23
C LEU A 16 11.88 -1.16 2.67
N GLU A 17 12.10 -0.85 3.94
CA GLU A 17 13.43 -0.72 4.54
C GLU A 17 14.22 -2.03 4.39
N GLY A 18 15.50 -1.91 4.01
CA GLY A 18 16.36 -3.06 3.72
C GLY A 18 16.06 -3.80 2.41
N VAL A 19 15.04 -3.39 1.64
CA VAL A 19 14.65 -4.07 0.39
C VAL A 19 14.72 -3.13 -0.81
N GLY A 20 14.06 -1.98 -0.75
CA GLY A 20 13.98 -1.02 -1.86
C GLY A 20 12.57 -0.48 -2.11
N SER A 21 12.38 0.17 -3.26
CA SER A 21 11.12 0.84 -3.63
C SER A 21 10.60 0.40 -4.98
N ALA A 22 9.29 0.55 -5.18
CA ALA A 22 8.61 0.23 -6.43
C ALA A 22 7.37 1.11 -6.62
N GLY A 23 6.83 1.11 -7.83
CA GLY A 23 5.59 1.81 -8.15
C GLY A 23 4.85 1.15 -9.31
N GLN A 24 3.51 1.22 -9.26
CA GLN A 24 2.64 0.66 -10.30
C GLN A 24 1.28 1.35 -10.33
N ASN A 25 0.56 1.19 -11.46
CA ASN A 25 -0.86 1.49 -11.50
C ASN A 25 -1.65 0.36 -10.84
N VAL A 26 -2.63 0.69 -10.02
CA VAL A 26 -3.57 -0.24 -9.40
C VAL A 26 -5.00 0.22 -9.66
N ALA A 27 -5.93 -0.73 -9.73
CA ALA A 27 -7.32 -0.43 -10.09
C ALA A 27 -8.03 0.37 -8.99
N ASP A 28 -7.81 -0.01 -7.73
CA ASP A 28 -8.50 0.50 -6.56
C ASP A 28 -7.62 0.35 -5.30
N VAL A 29 -8.17 0.76 -4.16
CA VAL A 29 -7.57 0.69 -2.82
C VAL A 29 -7.30 -0.77 -2.43
N GLU A 30 -8.22 -1.68 -2.75
CA GLU A 30 -8.09 -3.10 -2.46
C GLU A 30 -6.92 -3.74 -3.24
N ALA A 31 -6.73 -3.35 -4.51
CA ALA A 31 -5.59 -3.74 -5.33
C ALA A 31 -4.28 -3.15 -4.81
N ALA A 32 -4.29 -1.91 -4.31
CA ALA A 32 -3.13 -1.32 -3.64
C ALA A 32 -2.69 -2.14 -2.42
N CYS A 33 -3.64 -2.54 -1.57
CA CYS A 33 -3.36 -3.38 -0.40
C CYS A 33 -2.80 -4.75 -0.80
N ARG A 34 -3.40 -5.43 -1.78
CA ARG A 34 -2.89 -6.71 -2.29
C ARG A 34 -1.47 -6.57 -2.85
N ALA A 35 -1.20 -5.48 -3.57
CA ALA A 35 0.12 -5.18 -4.09
C ALA A 35 1.17 -4.98 -3.00
N LEU A 36 0.84 -4.18 -1.96
CA LEU A 36 1.73 -3.92 -0.83
C LEU A 36 2.07 -5.23 -0.09
N ILE A 37 1.05 -5.97 0.35
CA ILE A 37 1.23 -7.22 1.08
C ILE A 37 2.01 -8.22 0.24
N GLY A 38 1.63 -8.40 -1.04
CA GLY A 38 2.37 -9.28 -1.94
C GLY A 38 3.85 -8.88 -2.12
N SER A 39 4.17 -7.58 -2.07
CA SER A 39 5.55 -7.11 -2.13
C SER A 39 6.33 -7.48 -0.87
N VAL A 40 5.74 -7.33 0.31
CA VAL A 40 6.37 -7.68 1.59
C VAL A 40 6.55 -9.19 1.72
N GLU A 41 5.56 -9.98 1.33
CA GLU A 41 5.66 -11.45 1.34
C GLU A 41 6.80 -11.93 0.44
N ARG A 42 6.96 -11.33 -0.76
CA ARG A 42 8.08 -11.65 -1.67
C ARG A 42 9.43 -11.16 -1.16
N SER A 43 9.49 -10.12 -0.32
CA SER A 43 10.74 -9.59 0.20
C SER A 43 11.33 -10.42 1.33
N ARG A 44 10.61 -11.43 1.85
CA ARG A 44 11.14 -12.33 2.90
C ARG A 44 12.53 -12.87 2.58
N ARG A 45 12.77 -13.23 1.32
CA ARG A 45 14.06 -13.77 0.85
C ARG A 45 15.23 -12.77 0.92
N ALA A 46 14.97 -11.49 1.15
CA ALA A 46 15.99 -10.44 1.27
C ALA A 46 16.58 -10.35 2.69
N PHE A 47 16.03 -11.09 3.65
CA PHE A 47 16.45 -11.05 5.05
C PHE A 47 17.11 -12.38 5.44
N GLU A 48 18.19 -12.30 6.21
CA GLU A 48 18.90 -13.47 6.74
C GLU A 48 18.18 -14.11 7.93
N VAL A 49 17.46 -13.29 8.69
CA VAL A 49 16.67 -13.68 9.88
C VAL A 49 15.22 -13.19 9.73
N PRO A 50 14.23 -13.87 10.32
CA PRO A 50 12.82 -13.58 10.07
C PRO A 50 12.30 -12.27 10.68
N GLU A 51 12.85 -11.84 11.81
CA GLU A 51 12.27 -10.77 12.65
C GLU A 51 12.10 -9.42 11.91
N PRO A 52 13.10 -8.90 11.16
CA PRO A 52 12.92 -7.65 10.41
C PRO A 52 11.84 -7.75 9.33
N TRP A 53 11.68 -8.92 8.72
CA TRP A 53 10.62 -9.15 7.74
C TRP A 53 9.24 -9.21 8.41
N GLU A 54 9.13 -9.85 9.58
CA GLU A 54 7.90 -9.91 10.36
C GLU A 54 7.42 -8.52 10.77
N GLU A 55 8.33 -7.63 11.19
CA GLU A 55 8.00 -6.24 11.50
C GLU A 55 7.46 -5.46 10.28
N LEU A 56 8.07 -5.64 9.10
CA LEU A 56 7.56 -5.03 7.86
C LEU A 56 6.18 -5.58 7.51
N ARG A 57 5.96 -6.88 7.71
CA ARG A 57 4.67 -7.54 7.44
C ARG A 57 3.58 -7.02 8.36
N GLU A 58 3.83 -6.94 9.67
CA GLU A 58 2.90 -6.35 10.64
C GLU A 58 2.57 -4.90 10.28
N SER A 59 3.60 -4.11 9.94
CA SER A 59 3.42 -2.71 9.57
C SER A 59 2.58 -2.56 8.29
N ALA A 60 2.78 -3.43 7.30
CA ALA A 60 1.99 -3.43 6.07
C ALA A 60 0.52 -3.83 6.31
N LEU A 61 0.23 -4.72 7.26
CA LEU A 61 -1.14 -5.07 7.65
C LEU A 61 -1.84 -3.88 8.34
N ILE A 62 -1.16 -3.18 9.24
CA ILE A 62 -1.71 -1.97 9.86
C ILE A 62 -1.96 -0.89 8.81
N LEU A 63 -1.03 -0.69 7.87
CA LEU A 63 -1.23 0.24 6.77
C LEU A 63 -2.40 -0.15 5.87
N GLN A 64 -2.63 -1.45 5.64
CA GLN A 64 -3.81 -1.92 4.92
C GLN A 64 -5.11 -1.49 5.62
N GLU A 65 -5.20 -1.62 6.94
CA GLU A 65 -6.37 -1.14 7.70
C GLU A 65 -6.56 0.37 7.55
N GLN A 66 -5.47 1.15 7.62
CA GLN A 66 -5.52 2.60 7.42
C GLN A 66 -5.95 3.00 6.00
N ILE A 67 -5.46 2.28 4.98
CA ILE A 67 -5.80 2.50 3.58
C ILE A 67 -7.29 2.19 3.34
N LEU A 68 -7.79 1.07 3.87
CA LEU A 68 -9.18 0.64 3.70
C LEU A 68 -10.19 1.48 4.51
N GLY A 69 -9.75 2.09 5.61
CA GLY A 69 -10.54 3.04 6.40
C GLY A 69 -10.31 4.49 5.95
N PRO A 70 -9.58 5.31 6.73
CA PRO A 70 -9.44 6.74 6.47
C PRO A 70 -8.76 7.07 5.13
N GLY A 71 -7.91 6.19 4.59
CA GLY A 71 -7.26 6.41 3.29
C GLY A 71 -8.25 6.40 2.13
N ARG A 72 -9.24 5.51 2.17
CA ARG A 72 -10.29 5.41 1.16
C ARG A 72 -11.08 6.71 1.06
N GLU A 73 -11.51 7.26 2.19
CA GLU A 73 -12.27 8.53 2.24
C GLU A 73 -11.49 9.69 1.62
N VAL A 74 -10.17 9.74 1.83
CA VAL A 74 -9.29 10.76 1.23
C VAL A 74 -9.17 10.57 -0.28
N LEU A 75 -8.99 9.33 -0.74
CA LEU A 75 -8.82 9.00 -2.16
C LEU A 75 -10.11 9.20 -2.97
N GLU A 76 -11.27 8.90 -2.38
CA GLU A 76 -12.59 9.16 -2.99
C GLU A 76 -12.86 10.66 -3.20
N GLN A 77 -12.19 11.54 -2.45
CA GLN A 77 -12.20 12.99 -2.66
C GLN A 77 -11.21 13.46 -3.73
N GLY A 78 -10.53 12.55 -4.43
CA GLY A 78 -9.51 12.87 -5.43
C GLY A 78 -8.19 13.38 -4.83
N ARG A 79 -7.97 13.20 -3.51
CA ARG A 79 -6.77 13.65 -2.83
C ARG A 79 -5.77 12.51 -2.71
N LEU A 80 -4.48 12.84 -2.73
CA LEU A 80 -3.43 11.87 -2.45
C LEU A 80 -3.47 11.43 -0.98
N TRP A 81 -3.04 10.20 -0.73
CA TRP A 81 -2.88 9.66 0.61
C TRP A 81 -1.50 9.04 0.76
N ALA A 82 -0.82 9.31 1.87
CA ALA A 82 0.49 8.77 2.17
C ALA A 82 0.61 8.41 3.65
N SER A 83 1.38 7.38 3.95
CA SER A 83 1.69 6.98 5.32
C SER A 83 3.04 6.27 5.38
N THR A 84 3.65 6.29 6.55
CA THR A 84 4.87 5.56 6.86
C THR A 84 4.76 4.95 8.23
N LEU A 85 5.07 3.65 8.33
CA LEU A 85 5.06 2.90 9.56
C LEU A 85 6.20 1.89 9.54
N LYS A 86 7.14 2.04 10.50
CA LYS A 86 8.28 1.14 10.75
C LYS A 86 8.83 0.46 9.48
N GLY A 87 9.56 1.23 8.68
CA GLY A 87 10.22 0.71 7.49
C GLY A 87 9.31 0.48 6.27
N VAL A 88 7.99 0.66 6.38
CA VAL A 88 7.06 0.61 5.24
C VAL A 88 6.53 2.02 4.96
N SER A 89 6.79 2.52 3.75
CA SER A 89 6.22 3.78 3.25
C SER A 89 5.34 3.52 2.04
N ILE A 90 4.23 4.24 1.93
CA ILE A 90 3.32 4.16 0.78
C ILE A 90 2.76 5.54 0.43
N LEU A 91 2.58 5.77 -0.87
CA LEU A 91 1.87 6.91 -1.45
C LEU A 91 0.89 6.39 -2.50
N LEU A 92 -0.35 6.86 -2.41
CA LEU A 92 -1.45 6.61 -3.34
C LEU A 92 -1.88 7.94 -3.95
N VAL A 93 -1.87 8.02 -5.27
CA VAL A 93 -2.25 9.20 -6.04
C VAL A 93 -3.39 8.83 -6.98
N PRO A 94 -4.60 9.42 -6.83
CA PRO A 94 -5.68 9.26 -7.80
C PRO A 94 -5.25 9.68 -9.21
N ARG A 95 -5.69 8.94 -10.22
CA ARG A 95 -5.50 9.24 -11.65
C ARG A 95 -6.84 9.16 -12.38
N GLU A 96 -6.96 9.99 -13.42
CA GLU A 96 -8.08 9.99 -14.37
C GLU A 96 -7.93 8.89 -15.44
#